data_AF-A0AAP5IA92-F1
#
_entry.id   AF-A0AAP5IA92-F1
#
_cell.length_a   1.000
_cell.length_b   1.000
_cell.length_c   1.000
_cell.angle_alpha   90.00
_cell.angle_beta   90.00
_cell.angle_gamma   90.00
#
_symmetry.space_group_name_H-M   'P 1'
#
loop_
_entity.id
_entity.type
_entity.pdbx_description
1 polymer ?
#
loop_
_entity_poly.entity_id
_entity_poly.type
_entity_poly.pdbx_seq_one_letter_code
_entity_poly.pdbx_strand_id
1 'polypeptide(L)'
;MTKRKTPKLLPSANTQAEDPQAVRVEVVEIEELTQEELGLRLHLERKVERSFYECGQALMELRNKRLYRSSHKTFQEYCRDRFGFTHRSVNYLIAGSMVVDNLLKGTNDSEIHLGDGNNLFPNFAD
;
A
#
# COMPACT_ATOMS: atom_id res chain seq x y z
N MET A 1 79.13 4.84 44.21
CA MET A 1 77.69 4.95 44.54
C MET A 1 77.16 6.12 43.71
N THR A 2 76.14 6.11 42.87
CA THR A 2 75.01 5.19 42.62
C THR A 2 74.40 5.60 41.26
N LYS A 3 74.36 4.63 40.33
CA LYS A 3 73.37 4.37 39.26
C LYS A 3 72.90 5.52 38.35
N ARG A 4 73.38 5.49 37.10
CA ARG A 4 72.76 6.10 35.92
C ARG A 4 71.40 5.43 35.67
N LYS A 5 70.34 6.22 35.52
CA LYS A 5 69.01 5.76 35.10
C LYS A 5 68.67 6.47 33.80
N THR A 6 68.71 5.73 32.69
CA THR A 6 68.32 6.19 31.37
C THR A 6 66.80 6.46 31.33
N PRO A 7 66.34 7.56 30.72
CA PRO A 7 64.92 7.70 30.42
C PRO A 7 64.57 6.79 29.23
N LYS A 8 63.57 5.94 29.44
CA LYS A 8 62.99 5.06 28.42
C LYS A 8 62.25 5.96 27.41
N LEU A 9 62.67 5.95 26.14
CA LEU A 9 61.85 6.48 25.06
C LEU A 9 60.58 5.63 24.96
N LEU A 10 59.42 6.29 25.06
CA LEU A 10 58.13 5.72 24.67
C LEU A 10 58.13 5.60 23.13
N PRO A 11 57.74 4.47 22.52
CA PRO A 11 57.47 4.45 21.09
C PRO A 11 56.25 5.34 20.81
N SER A 12 56.45 6.25 19.86
CA SER A 12 55.46 7.19 19.36
C SER A 12 54.12 6.52 19.07
N ALA A 13 53.07 7.27 19.38
CA ALA A 13 51.67 6.98 19.10
C ALA A 13 51.51 6.23 17.76
N ASN A 14 50.95 5.02 17.85
CA ASN A 14 50.45 4.31 16.70
C ASN A 14 49.22 5.08 16.22
N THR A 15 49.40 5.93 15.20
CA THR A 15 48.31 6.48 14.42
C THR A 15 47.64 5.30 13.73
N GLN A 16 46.62 4.73 14.38
CA GLN A 16 45.65 3.88 13.70
C GLN A 16 44.91 4.79 12.74
N ALA A 17 45.37 4.77 11.48
CA ALA A 17 44.54 5.17 10.37
C ALA A 17 43.31 4.27 10.42
N GLU A 18 42.17 4.86 10.77
CA GLU A 18 40.86 4.26 10.57
C GLU A 18 40.76 3.92 9.08
N ASP A 19 40.93 2.64 8.75
CA ASP A 19 40.63 2.11 7.42
C ASP A 19 39.20 2.53 7.09
N PRO A 20 38.95 3.19 5.94
CA PRO A 20 37.58 3.39 5.50
C PRO A 20 36.99 2.00 5.29
N GLN A 21 36.14 1.55 6.20
CA GLN A 21 35.40 0.30 6.08
C GLN A 21 34.73 0.31 4.71
N ALA A 22 35.28 -0.46 3.79
CA ALA A 22 34.75 -0.63 2.46
C ALA A 22 33.40 -1.31 2.59
N VAL A 23 32.32 -0.51 2.62
CA VAL A 23 30.96 -1.00 2.55
C VAL A 23 30.83 -1.70 1.20
N ARG A 24 30.82 -3.03 1.24
CA ARG A 24 30.59 -3.86 0.05
C ARG A 24 29.12 -3.71 -0.33
N VAL A 25 28.84 -2.90 -1.35
CA VAL A 25 27.52 -2.83 -1.96
C VAL A 25 27.41 -4.01 -2.92
N GLU A 26 26.73 -5.07 -2.48
CA GLU A 26 26.31 -6.14 -3.38
C GLU A 26 25.18 -5.59 -4.25
N VAL A 27 25.46 -5.44 -5.54
CA VAL A 27 24.46 -5.03 -6.53
C VAL A 27 23.54 -6.22 -6.74
N VAL A 28 22.31 -6.13 -6.22
CA VAL A 28 21.24 -7.09 -6.54
C VAL A 28 20.79 -6.80 -7.96
N GLU A 29 21.05 -7.72 -8.89
CA GLU A 29 20.52 -7.66 -10.25
C GLU A 29 18.99 -7.77 -10.17
N ILE A 30 18.30 -6.71 -10.58
CA ILE A 30 16.84 -6.69 -10.65
C ILE A 30 16.46 -7.34 -11.99
N GLU A 31 15.80 -8.49 -11.95
CA GLU A 31 15.31 -9.17 -13.15
C GLU A 31 14.23 -8.31 -13.83
N GLU A 32 14.42 -8.03 -15.12
CA GLU A 32 13.50 -7.21 -15.91
C GLU A 32 12.24 -8.02 -16.27
N LEU A 33 11.07 -7.43 -16.05
CA LEU A 33 9.79 -8.04 -16.40
C LEU A 33 9.60 -8.06 -17.92
N THR A 34 9.05 -9.16 -18.43
CA THR A 34 8.59 -9.26 -19.81
C THR A 34 7.41 -8.33 -20.08
N GLN A 35 7.14 -8.03 -21.36
CA GLN A 35 6.01 -7.17 -21.75
C GLN A 35 4.66 -7.73 -21.28
N GLU A 36 4.50 -9.06 -21.27
CA GLU A 36 3.30 -9.74 -20.79
C GLU A 36 3.11 -9.56 -19.28
N GLU A 37 4.18 -9.73 -18.50
CA GLU A 37 4.15 -9.54 -17.05
C GLU A 37 3.90 -8.08 -16.66
N LEU A 38 4.46 -7.12 -17.39
CA LEU A 38 4.15 -5.70 -17.20
C LEU A 38 2.67 -5.41 -17.43
N GLY A 39 2.08 -6.00 -18.47
CA GLY A 39 0.65 -5.91 -18.75
C GLY A 39 -0.21 -6.50 -17.64
N LEU A 40 0.15 -7.70 -17.16
CA LEU A 40 -0.55 -8.36 -16.05
C LEU A 40 -0.43 -7.55 -14.75
N ARG A 41 0.76 -7.01 -14.44
CA ARG A 41 0.98 -6.17 -13.27
C ARG A 41 0.03 -4.97 -13.29
N LEU A 42 0.00 -4.23 -14.40
CA LEU A 42 -0.87 -3.06 -14.54
C LEU A 42 -2.35 -3.42 -14.39
N HIS A 43 -2.78 -4.57 -14.94
CA HIS A 43 -4.14 -5.04 -14.78
C HIS A 43 -4.50 -5.32 -13.32
N LEU A 44 -3.61 -6.01 -12.60
CA LEU A 44 -3.80 -6.35 -11.18
C LEU A 44 -3.77 -5.11 -10.28
N GLU A 45 -2.85 -4.17 -10.52
CA GLU A 45 -2.78 -2.90 -9.80
C GLU A 45 -4.10 -2.13 -9.93
N ARG A 46 -4.62 -1.98 -11.16
CA ARG A 46 -5.92 -1.32 -11.39
C ARG A 46 -7.07 -2.06 -10.72
N LYS A 47 -7.02 -3.38 -10.61
CA LYS A 47 -8.05 -4.17 -9.92
C LYS A 47 -7.99 -3.91 -8.40
N VAL A 48 -6.79 -3.91 -7.83
CA VAL A 48 -6.57 -3.59 -6.41
C VAL A 48 -7.07 -2.18 -6.10
N GLU A 49 -6.71 -1.19 -6.93
CA GLU A 49 -7.16 0.20 -6.78
C GLU A 49 -8.68 0.35 -6.82
N ARG A 50 -9.40 -0.47 -7.57
CA ARG A 50 -10.87 -0.40 -7.67
C ARG A 50 -11.61 -1.21 -6.61
N SER A 51 -10.98 -2.26 -6.09
CA SER A 51 -11.61 -3.19 -5.15
C SER A 51 -12.19 -2.54 -3.90
N PHE A 52 -11.56 -1.47 -3.39
CA PHE A 52 -12.07 -0.77 -2.20
C PHE A 52 -13.38 -0.05 -2.48
N TYR A 53 -13.54 0.52 -3.69
CA TYR A 53 -14.73 1.26 -4.08
C TYR A 53 -15.94 0.34 -4.16
N GLU A 54 -15.80 -0.79 -4.84
CA GLU A 54 -16.82 -1.85 -4.93
C GLU A 54 -17.17 -2.39 -3.54
N CYS A 55 -16.15 -2.65 -2.71
CA CYS A 55 -16.35 -3.11 -1.34
C CYS A 55 -17.15 -2.08 -0.51
N GLY A 56 -16.81 -0.80 -0.60
CA GLY A 56 -17.52 0.28 0.08
C GLY A 56 -18.98 0.41 -0.35
N GLN A 57 -19.26 0.35 -1.65
CA GLN A 57 -20.63 0.37 -2.19
C GLN A 57 -21.44 -0.82 -1.70
N ALA A 58 -20.89 -2.04 -1.77
CA ALA A 58 -21.57 -3.24 -1.30
C ALA A 58 -21.85 -3.22 0.21
N LEU A 59 -20.88 -2.77 1.02
CA LEU A 59 -21.05 -2.61 2.46
C LEU A 59 -22.13 -1.57 2.80
N MET A 60 -22.18 -0.46 2.06
CA MET A 60 -23.22 0.56 2.21
C MET A 60 -24.61 -0.01 1.88
N GLU A 61 -24.73 -0.80 0.81
CA GLU A 61 -26.00 -1.43 0.44
C GLU A 61 -26.46 -2.47 1.47
N LEU A 62 -25.56 -3.34 1.94
CA LEU A 62 -25.81 -4.29 3.03
C LEU A 62 -26.34 -3.59 4.29
N ARG A 63 -25.75 -2.44 4.64
CA ARG A 63 -26.16 -1.61 5.76
C ARG A 63 -27.54 -1.00 5.55
N ASN A 64 -27.75 -0.31 4.42
CA ASN A 64 -28.96 0.43 4.11
C ASN A 64 -30.18 -0.48 4.01
N LYS A 65 -30.03 -1.64 3.37
CA LYS A 65 -31.09 -2.66 3.25
C LYS A 65 -31.21 -3.53 4.50
N ARG A 66 -30.34 -3.33 5.50
CA ARG A 66 -30.28 -4.11 6.77
C ARG A 66 -30.23 -5.62 6.53
N LEU A 67 -29.47 -6.05 5.52
CA LEU A 67 -29.40 -7.46 5.10
C LEU A 67 -28.67 -8.36 6.11
N TYR A 68 -28.06 -7.77 7.13
CA TYR A 68 -27.45 -8.48 8.25
C TYR A 68 -28.45 -8.98 9.31
N ARG A 69 -29.70 -8.48 9.30
CA ARG A 69 -30.68 -8.65 10.39
C ARG A 69 -31.08 -10.09 10.70
N SER A 70 -30.88 -11.04 9.78
CA SER A 70 -31.18 -12.46 9.98
C SER A 70 -30.12 -13.19 10.80
N SER A 71 -28.91 -12.66 10.89
CA SER A 71 -27.76 -13.33 11.52
C SER A 71 -27.14 -12.55 12.67
N HIS A 72 -27.12 -11.20 12.59
CA HIS A 72 -26.47 -10.36 13.59
C HIS A 72 -27.40 -9.21 14.01
N LYS A 73 -27.25 -8.76 15.26
CA LYS A 73 -28.05 -7.66 15.81
C LYS A 73 -27.61 -6.32 15.25
N THR A 74 -26.30 -6.16 15.05
CA THR A 74 -25.70 -4.94 14.52
C THR A 74 -24.94 -5.19 13.23
N PHE A 75 -24.82 -4.15 12.41
CA PHE A 75 -24.05 -4.22 11.16
C PHE A 75 -22.55 -4.46 11.43
N GLN A 76 -22.04 -3.91 12.52
CA GLN A 76 -20.65 -4.01 12.94
C GLN A 76 -20.24 -5.42 13.31
N GLU A 77 -21.09 -6.14 14.06
CA GLU A 77 -20.88 -7.56 14.36
C GLU A 77 -20.85 -8.37 13.07
N TYR A 78 -21.80 -8.13 12.16
CA TYR A 78 -21.84 -8.81 10.86
C TYR A 78 -20.55 -8.61 10.06
N CYS A 79 -20.06 -7.37 9.94
CA CYS A 79 -18.84 -7.09 9.18
C CYS A 79 -17.59 -7.73 9.83
N ARG A 80 -17.52 -7.74 11.16
CA ARG A 80 -16.42 -8.37 11.88
C ARG A 80 -16.43 -9.88 11.67
N ASP A 81 -17.57 -10.52 11.84
CA ASP A 81 -17.65 -11.98 11.86
C ASP A 81 -17.61 -12.56 10.44
N ARG A 82 -18.08 -11.83 9.41
CA ARG A 82 -18.07 -12.28 8.00
C ARG A 82 -16.80 -11.91 7.22
N PHE A 83 -16.23 -10.73 7.48
CA PHE A 83 -15.12 -10.20 6.67
C PHE A 83 -13.86 -9.90 7.49
N GLY A 84 -13.90 -10.07 8.83
CA GLY A 84 -12.78 -9.70 9.70
C GLY A 84 -12.56 -8.18 9.81
N PHE A 85 -13.50 -7.36 9.36
CA PHE A 85 -13.32 -5.92 9.34
C PHE A 85 -13.63 -5.27 10.69
N THR A 86 -12.77 -4.32 11.07
CA THR A 86 -13.05 -3.43 12.20
C THR A 86 -14.11 -2.41 11.81
N HIS A 87 -14.85 -1.88 12.79
CA HIS A 87 -15.81 -0.80 12.55
C HIS A 87 -15.17 0.41 11.85
N ARG A 88 -13.92 0.75 12.21
CA ARG A 88 -13.16 1.83 11.59
C ARG A 88 -12.90 1.55 10.11
N SER A 89 -12.43 0.34 9.77
CA SER A 89 -12.17 -0.07 8.39
C SER A 89 -13.42 0.01 7.52
N VAL A 90 -14.56 -0.50 8.01
CA VAL A 90 -15.85 -0.45 7.31
C VAL A 90 -16.27 0.99 7.02
N ASN A 91 -16.16 1.88 8.02
CA ASN A 91 -16.52 3.29 7.84
C ASN A 91 -15.61 3.99 6.82
N TYR A 92 -14.32 3.67 6.78
CA TYR A 92 -13.42 4.22 5.78
C TYR A 92 -13.72 3.72 4.37
N LEU A 93 -14.04 2.44 4.20
CA LEU A 93 -14.42 1.88 2.90
C LEU A 93 -15.68 2.55 2.35
N ILE A 94 -16.72 2.68 3.19
CA ILE A 94 -17.97 3.35 2.81
C ILE A 94 -17.74 4.85 2.52
N ALA A 95 -17.01 5.56 3.38
CA ALA A 95 -16.74 6.97 3.17
C ALA A 95 -15.90 7.22 1.91
N GLY A 96 -14.89 6.38 1.66
CA GLY A 96 -14.05 6.45 0.47
C GLY A 96 -14.86 6.23 -0.81
N SER A 97 -15.77 5.25 -0.82
CA SER A 97 -16.62 5.02 -1.99
C SER A 97 -17.57 6.18 -2.28
N MET A 98 -18.09 6.83 -1.23
CA MET A 98 -18.91 8.04 -1.38
C MET A 98 -18.12 9.22 -1.97
N VAL A 99 -16.84 9.38 -1.63
CA VAL A 99 -15.99 10.42 -2.22
C VAL A 99 -15.80 10.17 -3.71
N VAL A 100 -15.51 8.93 -4.10
CA VAL A 100 -15.40 8.55 -5.53
C VAL A 100 -16.69 8.85 -6.26
N ASP A 101 -17.85 8.44 -5.72
CA ASP A 101 -19.17 8.77 -6.29
C ASP A 101 -19.35 10.27 -6.50
N ASN A 102 -18.97 11.08 -5.52
CA ASN A 102 -19.11 12.52 -5.58
C ASN A 102 -18.18 13.14 -6.63
N LEU A 103 -16.97 12.61 -6.79
CA LEU A 103 -16.05 13.06 -7.83
C LEU A 103 -16.62 12.73 -9.22
N LEU A 104 -17.15 11.52 -9.41
CA LEU A 104 -17.77 11.09 -10.67
C LEU A 104 -19.05 11.87 -11.01
N LYS A 105 -19.88 12.17 -10.00
CA LYS A 105 -21.15 12.92 -10.17
C LYS A 105 -20.94 14.43 -10.27
N GLY A 106 -19.90 14.96 -9.61
CA GLY A 106 -19.58 16.39 -9.57
C GLY A 106 -18.85 16.87 -10.82
N THR A 107 -18.22 15.97 -11.57
CA THR A 107 -17.72 16.24 -12.92
C THR A 107 -18.81 16.00 -13.96
N ASN A 108 -19.78 16.90 -14.06
CA ASN A 108 -20.58 16.98 -15.29
C ASN A 108 -19.70 17.53 -16.42
N ASP A 109 -19.50 16.77 -17.49
CA ASP A 109 -19.22 17.22 -18.87
C ASP A 109 -18.02 18.13 -19.17
N SER A 110 -16.94 18.15 -18.38
CA SER A 110 -15.66 18.58 -18.95
C SER A 110 -15.12 17.44 -19.81
N GLU A 111 -15.47 17.46 -21.10
CA GLU A 111 -14.93 16.67 -22.20
C GLU A 111 -13.55 16.07 -21.89
N ILE A 112 -13.52 14.87 -21.32
CA ILE A 112 -12.46 13.93 -21.62
C ILE A 112 -13.14 12.90 -22.52
N HIS A 113 -13.22 13.20 -23.82
CA HIS A 113 -13.34 12.17 -24.84
C HIS A 113 -12.09 11.29 -24.77
N LEU A 114 -12.04 10.40 -23.77
CA LEU A 114 -11.27 9.18 -23.89
C LEU A 114 -12.05 8.32 -24.88
N GLY A 115 -11.57 8.35 -26.11
CA GLY A 115 -12.10 7.57 -27.22
C GLY A 115 -12.35 6.14 -26.80
N ASP A 116 -13.46 5.63 -27.33
CA ASP A 116 -13.83 4.24 -27.46
C ASP A 116 -14.36 3.56 -26.18
N GLY A 117 -15.63 3.86 -25.89
CA GLY A 117 -16.64 2.81 -25.65
C GLY A 117 -16.51 1.95 -24.40
N ASN A 118 -15.56 2.22 -23.50
CA ASN A 118 -15.44 1.48 -22.26
C ASN A 118 -16.07 2.28 -21.13
N ASN A 119 -17.23 1.81 -20.65
CA ASN A 119 -17.81 2.22 -19.38
C ASN A 119 -16.68 2.42 -18.36
N LEU A 120 -16.62 3.58 -17.71
CA LEU A 120 -15.57 3.91 -16.74
C LEU A 120 -15.38 2.81 -15.68
N PHE A 121 -16.42 1.99 -15.49
CA PHE A 121 -16.36 0.66 -14.88
C PHE A 121 -17.31 -0.28 -15.65
N PRO A 122 -16.83 -1.21 -16.51
CA PRO A 122 -17.68 -2.23 -17.11
C PRO A 122 -18.18 -3.19 -16.02
N ASN A 123 -19.40 -3.68 -16.22
CA ASN A 123 -20.12 -4.57 -15.32
C ASN A 123 -19.32 -5.87 -15.05
N PHE A 124 -19.30 -6.33 -13.80
CA PHE A 124 -18.53 -7.51 -13.33
C PHE A 124 -19.14 -8.87 -13.72
N ALA A 125 -19.90 -8.90 -14.81
CA ALA A 125 -20.48 -10.13 -15.34
C ALA A 125 -19.76 -10.47 -16.65
N ASP A 126 -18.62 -11.17 -16.52
CA ASP A 126 -18.13 -12.24 -17.39
C ASP A 126 -16.94 -12.94 -16.72
#